data_AF-E0CZB0-F1
#
_entry.id   AF-E0CZB0-F1
#
_cell.length_a   1.000
_cell.length_b   1.000
_cell.length_c   1.000
_cell.angle_alpha   90.00
_cell.angle_beta   90.00
_cell.angle_gamma   90.00
#
_symmetry.space_group_name_H-M   'P 1'
#
loop_
_entity.id
_entity.type
_entity.pdbx_description
1 polymer ?
#
loop_
_entity_poly.entity_id
_entity_poly.type
_entity_poly.pdbx_seq_one_letter_code
_entity_poly.pdbx_strand_id
1 'polypeptide(L)' 'MAAAPFLKHWRTTFERVEKFVSPIYFTDCNLRGRLFGDSCSVTLSSFLTPERLPYEKAVQQNFSPAQVGDSFGPTW' A
#
# COMPACT_ATOMS: atom_id res chain seq x y z
N MET A 1 -5.65 -46.90 -2.47
CA MET A 1 -5.44 -45.50 -2.86
C MET A 1 -3.95 -45.25 -2.93
N ALA A 2 -3.42 -44.78 -4.07
CA ALA A 2 -1.99 -44.48 -4.19
C ALA A 2 -1.66 -43.21 -3.39
N ALA A 3 -0.69 -43.31 -2.49
CA ALA A 3 -0.18 -42.15 -1.75
C ALA A 3 0.45 -41.17 -2.75
N ALA A 4 0.05 -39.90 -2.69
CA ALA A 4 0.65 -38.86 -3.54
C ALA A 4 2.16 -38.76 -3.25
N PRO A 5 3.00 -38.52 -4.27
CA PRO A 5 4.44 -38.42 -4.07
C PRO A 5 4.77 -37.32 -3.05
N PHE A 6 5.51 -37.68 -2.00
CA PHE A 6 5.74 -36.81 -0.84
C PHE A 6 6.79 -35.71 -1.07
N LEU A 7 7.48 -35.71 -2.22
CA LEU A 7 8.61 -34.81 -2.47
C LEU A 7 8.25 -33.75 -3.49
N LYS A 8 7.87 -32.57 -3.01
CA LYS A 8 7.87 -31.36 -3.84
C LYS A 8 9.32 -30.92 -4.04
N HIS A 9 9.68 -30.58 -5.28
CA HIS A 9 11.00 -30.05 -5.56
C HIS A 9 11.24 -28.73 -4.79
N TRP A 10 12.38 -28.61 -4.11
CA TRP A 10 12.70 -27.47 -3.24
C TRP A 10 12.56 -26.13 -3.97
N ARG A 11 13.15 -26.00 -5.16
CA ARG A 11 13.15 -24.76 -5.93
C ARG A 11 11.74 -24.28 -6.24
N THR A 12 10.85 -25.20 -6.63
CA THR A 12 9.44 -24.88 -6.90
C THR A 12 8.66 -24.57 -5.63
N THR A 13 8.99 -25.21 -4.51
CA THR A 13 8.32 -24.98 -3.22
C THR A 13 8.66 -23.60 -2.68
N PHE A 14 9.91 -23.17 -2.79
CA PHE A 14 10.37 -21.87 -2.34
C PHE A 14 9.63 -20.73 -3.04
N GLU A 15 9.62 -20.73 -4.38
CA GLU A 15 8.90 -19.69 -5.14
C GLU A 15 7.40 -19.63 -4.81
N ARG A 16 6.77 -20.78 -4.54
CA ARG A 16 5.35 -20.82 -4.14
C ARG A 16 5.12 -20.14 -2.81
N VAL A 17 6.01 -20.33 -1.84
CA VAL A 17 5.93 -19.67 -0.54
C VAL A 17 6.14 -18.16 -0.69
N GLU A 18 7.14 -17.75 -1.46
CA GLU A 18 7.38 -16.31 -1.74
C GLU A 18 6.16 -15.64 -2.36
N LYS A 19 5.55 -16.28 -3.37
CA LYS A 19 4.33 -15.78 -4.03
C LYS A 19 3.12 -15.78 -3.09
N PHE A 20 3.05 -16.73 -2.15
CA PHE A 20 1.94 -16.84 -1.20
C PHE A 20 1.89 -15.69 -0.18
N VAL A 21 3.04 -15.07 0.12
CA VAL A 21 3.15 -13.92 1.04
C VAL A 21 3.48 -12.60 0.34
N SER A 22 3.51 -12.61 -1.00
CA SER A 22 3.94 -11.46 -1.79
C SER A 22 2.99 -10.27 -1.66
N PRO A 23 3.51 -9.03 -1.58
CA PRO A 23 2.69 -7.82 -1.66
C PRO A 23 2.26 -7.47 -3.09
N ILE A 24 2.79 -8.15 -4.11
CA ILE A 24 2.57 -7.79 -5.52
C ILE A 24 2.01 -8.94 -6.38
N TYR A 25 2.27 -10.20 -6.02
CA TYR A 25 1.80 -11.35 -6.81
C TYR A 25 0.59 -12.02 -6.18
N PHE A 26 -0.43 -12.30 -6.99
CA PHE A 26 -1.63 -13.04 -6.57
C PHE A 26 -2.33 -12.38 -5.36
N THR A 27 -2.33 -11.05 -5.28
CA THR A 27 -2.88 -10.30 -4.13
C THR A 27 -4.39 -10.45 -3.98
N ASP A 28 -5.07 -10.95 -5.00
CA ASP A 28 -6.49 -11.32 -5.00
C ASP A 28 -6.78 -12.61 -4.22
N CYS A 29 -5.80 -13.51 -4.06
CA CYS A 29 -6.03 -14.84 -3.49
C CYS A 29 -4.94 -15.35 -2.53
N ASN A 30 -3.78 -14.70 -2.46
CA ASN A 30 -2.67 -15.11 -1.60
C ASN A 30 -2.95 -14.80 -0.11
N LEU A 31 -2.12 -15.34 0.80
CA LEU A 31 -2.34 -15.17 2.24
C LEU A 31 -2.33 -13.69 2.64
N ARG A 32 -1.38 -12.92 2.13
CA ARG A 32 -1.22 -11.52 2.50
C ARG A 32 -2.42 -10.67 2.06
N GLY A 33 -2.90 -10.87 0.83
CA GLY A 33 -4.08 -10.20 0.28
C GLY A 33 -5.34 -10.54 1.04
N ARG A 34 -5.51 -11.80 1.48
CA ARG A 34 -6.66 -12.18 2.33
C ARG A 34 -6.61 -11.59 3.74
N LEU A 35 -5.42 -11.38 4.30
CA LEU A 35 -5.26 -10.82 5.65
C LEU A 35 -5.21 -9.29 5.68
N PHE A 36 -4.75 -8.65 4.61
CA PHE A 36 -4.43 -7.22 4.56
C PHE A 36 -4.90 -6.53 3.26
N GLY A 37 -5.85 -7.12 2.53
CA GLY A 37 -6.36 -6.58 1.26
C GLY A 37 -7.46 -5.54 1.41
N ASP A 38 -8.09 -5.46 2.58
CA ASP A 38 -9.11 -4.47 2.86
C ASP A 38 -8.53 -3.05 2.71
N SER A 39 -9.19 -2.24 1.89
CA SER A 39 -8.81 -0.86 1.63
C SER A 39 -10.04 0.01 1.43
N CYS A 40 -9.90 1.30 1.73
CA CYS A 40 -10.93 2.30 1.53
C CYS A 40 -10.37 3.43 0.67
N SER A 41 -11.16 3.92 -0.28
CA SER A 41 -10.78 5.11 -1.05
C SER A 41 -10.78 6.33 -0.14
N VAL A 42 -9.75 7.16 -0.25
CA VAL A 42 -9.63 8.41 0.51
C VAL A 42 -9.54 9.59 -0.45
N THR A 43 -10.18 10.70 -0.09
CA THR A 43 -10.05 11.98 -0.78
C THR A 43 -9.01 12.82 -0.07
N LEU A 44 -8.02 13.31 -0.81
CA LEU A 44 -6.94 14.13 -0.27
C LEU A 44 -7.07 15.57 -0.78
N SER A 45 -6.67 16.51 0.05
CA SER A 45 -6.59 17.92 -0.29
C SER A 45 -5.40 18.57 0.42
N SER A 46 -4.77 19.54 -0.23
CA SER A 46 -3.53 20.17 0.25
C SER A 46 -3.64 21.70 0.19
N PHE A 47 -2.93 22.36 1.10
CA PHE A 47 -2.72 23.80 1.10
C PHE A 47 -1.23 24.05 1.31
N LEU A 48 -0.61 24.81 0.42
CA LEU A 48 0.82 25.12 0.48
C LEU A 48 1.01 26.57 0.90
N THR A 49 1.90 26.79 1.88
CA THR A 49 2.28 28.13 2.35
C THR A 49 3.77 28.19 2.63
N PRO A 50 4.45 29.32 2.38
CA PRO A 50 5.84 29.52 2.78
C PRO A 50 6.00 29.77 4.29
N GLU A 51 4.92 30.04 5.02
CA GLU A 51 4.95 30.40 6.44
C GLU A 51 4.58 29.23 7.36
N ARG A 52 5.17 29.19 8.56
CA ARG A 52 4.71 28.27 9.61
C ARG A 52 3.44 28.83 10.25
N LEU A 53 2.37 28.05 10.23
CA LEU A 53 1.06 28.43 10.77
C LEU A 53 0.72 27.64 12.04
N PRO A 54 0.09 28.27 13.04
CA PRO A 54 -0.63 27.58 14.11
C PRO A 54 -1.78 26.74 13.56
N TYR A 55 -2.13 25.65 14.25
CA TYR A 55 -3.15 24.69 13.81
C TYR A 55 -4.50 25.35 13.53
N GLU A 56 -4.95 26.24 14.41
CA GLU A 56 -6.25 26.91 14.32
C GLU A 56 -6.39 27.74 13.04
N LYS A 57 -5.26 28.29 12.54
CA LYS A 57 -5.22 29.01 11.28
C LYS A 57 -5.11 28.08 10.08
N ALA A 58 -4.37 26.98 10.21
CA ALA A 58 -4.14 26.03 9.13
C ALA A 58 -5.43 25.30 8.69
N VAL A 59 -6.29 24.90 9.63
CA VAL A 59 -7.54 24.19 9.32
C VAL A 59 -8.60 25.06 8.63
N GLN A 60 -8.45 26.38 8.66
CA GLN A 60 -9.37 27.33 8.04
C GLN A 60 -8.97 27.71 6.60
N GLN A 61 -7.83 27.21 6.11
CA GLN A 61 -7.34 27.54 4.78
C GLN A 61 -8.15 26.85 3.68
N ASN A 62 -7.99 27.35 2.45
CA ASN A 62 -8.60 26.75 1.28
C ASN A 62 -7.71 25.63 0.76
N PHE A 63 -8.15 24.38 0.92
CA PHE A 63 -7.44 23.22 0.42
C PHE A 63 -7.87 22.89 -1.01
N SER A 64 -6.91 22.66 -1.88
CA SER A 64 -7.12 22.18 -3.24
C SER A 64 -7.01 20.65 -3.30
N PRO A 65 -7.73 19.95 -4.18
CA PRO A 65 -7.59 18.51 -4.34
C PRO A 65 -6.14 18.08 -4.57
N ALA A 66 -5.75 16.96 -3.98
CA ALA A 66 -4.41 16.39 -4.09
C ALA A 66 -4.47 14.88 -4.38
N GLN A 67 -3.39 14.35 -4.94
CA GLN A 67 -3.26 12.94 -5.30
C GLN A 67 -1.97 12.32 -4.76
N VAL A 68 -1.99 11.00 -4.63
CA VAL A 68 -0.79 10.24 -4.25
C VAL A 68 0.24 10.36 -5.36
N GLY A 69 1.45 10.80 -5.01
CA GLY A 69 2.54 11.05 -5.95
C GLY A 69 2.72 12.52 -6.33
N ASP A 70 1.80 13.39 -5.92
CA ASP A 70 1.99 14.84 -6.10
C ASP A 70 3.24 15.31 -5.35
N SER A 71 3.95 16.25 -5.97
CA SER A 71 5.17 16.87 -5.42
C SER A 71 4.87 18.28 -4.92
N PHE A 72 5.36 18.61 -3.72
CA PHE A 72 5.05 19.87 -3.05
C PHE A 72 6.31 20.54 -2.52
N GLY A 73 6.38 21.86 -2.71
CA GLY A 73 7.32 22.76 -2.04
C GLY A 73 8.82 22.49 -2.26
N PRO A 74 9.68 23.44 -1.88
CA PRO A 74 11.12 23.20 -1.72
C PRO A 74 11.42 22.56 -0.34
N THR A 75 12.62 22.01 -0.17
CA THR A 75 13.15 21.67 1.16
C THR A 75 13.48 22.94 1.96
N TRP A 76 13.19 22.90 3.27
CA TRP A 76 13.32 24.01 4.22
C TRP A 76 14.76 24.46 4.47
#